data_AF-A0A916QPE9-F1
#
_entry.id   AF-A0A916QPE9-F1
#
_cell.length_a   1.000
_cell.length_b   1.000
_cell.length_c   1.000
_cell.angle_alpha   90.00
_cell.angle_beta   90.00
_cell.angle_gamma   90.00
#
_symmetry.space_group_name_H-M   'P 1'
#
loop_
_entity.id
_entity.type
_entity.pdbx_description
1 polymer ?
#
loop_
_entity_poly.entity_id
_entity_poly.type
_entity_poly.pdbx_seq_one_letter_code
_entity_poly.pdbx_strand_id
1 'polypeptide(L)'
;MKAWEAIKSSDVILYVASLETVPDGSHQTEIELVVSSQKGVVALLNKGISLLQATIESNVVAERITRIGQWKDVLYNCGVSDTFVFDAHWYDPERVVEIYSAIKECLPYDKSLLFEKSLSAFQQHQENKVKEAYNFIFECLDECRQTITVQTSKFDYNLDKSKEEALFIISEFVYDAVTKFIQNASELYYEVSVPSNVDNAVIKNPEPNIRRKTNIRELLIYTGSTTSGLAALGATFGAAIGASTSGVLTGGVGIISGIWIGTQVGSVIGTCLGGIWGIIDNAQTDISAQLSREELSKIECICITVIWALSQHGFAVGKEVDELVIARRYEIVQEVCTATNFDWLSANEEQIIDQCAKNLSELNKIPLADVANT
;
A
#
# COMPACT_ATOMS: atom_id res chain seq x y z
N MET A 1 4.36 11.81 36.54
CA MET A 1 4.03 13.24 36.69
C MET A 1 3.60 13.87 35.36
N LYS A 2 4.41 13.79 34.29
CA LYS A 2 4.07 14.33 32.96
C LYS A 2 2.75 13.83 32.36
N ALA A 3 2.41 12.55 32.49
CA ALA A 3 1.16 11.98 31.95
C ALA A 3 -0.10 12.57 32.62
N TRP A 4 -0.04 12.79 33.94
CA TRP A 4 -1.17 13.37 34.69
C TRP A 4 -1.35 14.87 34.40
N GLU A 5 -0.25 15.59 34.19
CA GLU A 5 -0.31 16.99 33.73
C GLU A 5 -0.93 17.08 32.32
N ALA A 6 -0.53 16.19 31.41
CA ALA A 6 -1.14 16.10 30.08
C ALA A 6 -2.65 15.85 30.18
N ILE A 7 -3.08 14.84 30.96
CA ILE A 7 -4.50 14.52 31.21
C ILE A 7 -5.29 15.75 31.68
N LYS A 8 -4.75 16.51 32.64
CA LYS A 8 -5.41 17.71 33.16
C LYS A 8 -5.54 18.81 32.12
N SER A 9 -4.54 18.97 31.26
CA SER A 9 -4.51 19.99 30.21
C SER A 9 -5.34 19.62 28.98
N SER A 10 -5.68 18.34 28.80
CA SER A 10 -6.44 17.85 27.65
C SER A 10 -7.91 18.26 27.69
N ASP A 11 -8.50 18.38 26.51
CA ASP A 11 -9.95 18.57 26.33
C ASP A 11 -10.69 17.23 26.23
N VAL A 12 -10.06 16.25 25.59
CA VAL A 12 -10.54 14.87 25.42
C VAL A 12 -9.37 13.95 25.67
N ILE A 13 -9.63 12.77 26.23
CA ILE A 13 -8.64 11.73 26.49
C ILE A 13 -8.92 10.54 25.58
N LEU A 14 -7.91 10.13 24.82
CA LEU A 14 -7.94 8.87 24.08
C LEU A 14 -7.27 7.80 24.95
N TYR A 15 -8.07 6.87 25.49
CA TYR A 15 -7.54 5.73 26.24
C TYR A 15 -7.31 4.55 25.31
N VAL A 16 -6.04 4.22 25.05
CA VAL A 16 -5.68 3.14 24.11
C VAL A 16 -5.32 1.88 24.89
N ALA A 17 -6.14 0.84 24.75
CA ALA A 17 -5.90 -0.48 25.32
C ALA A 17 -5.42 -1.46 24.25
N SER A 18 -4.47 -2.33 24.59
CA SER A 18 -4.05 -3.42 23.70
C SER A 18 -4.94 -4.63 23.92
N LEU A 19 -5.49 -5.20 22.85
CA LEU A 19 -6.20 -6.47 22.93
C LEU A 19 -5.24 -7.64 23.25
N GLU A 20 -3.93 -7.50 23.04
CA GLU A 20 -2.95 -8.53 23.44
C GLU A 20 -2.96 -8.78 24.96
N THR A 21 -3.35 -7.80 25.77
CA THR A 21 -3.36 -7.89 27.24
C THR A 21 -4.78 -8.12 27.78
N VAL A 22 -4.90 -8.95 28.81
CA VAL A 22 -6.14 -9.15 29.56
C VAL A 22 -6.27 -7.99 30.55
N PRO A 23 -7.42 -7.29 30.63
CA PRO A 23 -7.58 -6.24 31.61
C PRO A 23 -7.56 -6.84 33.02
N ASP A 24 -6.90 -6.13 33.94
CA ASP A 24 -6.78 -6.52 35.35
C ASP A 24 -7.06 -5.32 36.27
N GLY A 25 -6.91 -5.52 37.59
CA GLY A 25 -7.17 -4.47 38.57
C GLY A 25 -6.25 -3.24 38.45
N SER A 26 -5.06 -3.39 37.87
CA SER A 26 -4.17 -2.25 37.63
C SER A 26 -4.71 -1.34 36.53
N HIS A 27 -5.22 -1.94 35.45
CA HIS A 27 -5.86 -1.21 34.36
C HIS A 27 -7.15 -0.54 34.83
N GLN A 28 -7.95 -1.22 35.66
CA GLN A 28 -9.15 -0.61 36.24
C GLN A 28 -8.80 0.65 37.07
N THR A 29 -7.78 0.57 37.92
CA THR A 29 -7.33 1.70 38.73
C THR A 29 -6.84 2.87 37.85
N GLU A 30 -6.16 2.57 36.75
CA GLU A 30 -5.72 3.57 35.78
C GLU A 30 -6.90 4.26 35.09
N ILE A 31 -7.91 3.50 34.64
CA ILE A 31 -9.11 4.05 34.00
C ILE A 31 -9.89 4.92 34.99
N GLU A 32 -10.08 4.46 36.23
CA GLU A 32 -10.75 5.23 37.28
C GLU A 32 -10.03 6.57 37.54
N LEU A 33 -8.70 6.55 37.55
CA LEU A 33 -7.89 7.76 37.67
C LEU A 33 -8.10 8.70 36.48
N VAL A 34 -8.12 8.17 35.25
CA VAL A 34 -8.37 8.96 34.04
C VAL A 34 -9.77 9.56 34.06
N VAL A 35 -10.80 8.78 34.39
CA VAL A 35 -12.20 9.24 34.48
C VAL A 35 -12.39 10.28 35.58
N SER A 36 -11.64 10.17 36.69
CA SER A 36 -11.69 11.17 37.78
C SER A 36 -11.27 12.59 37.35
N SER A 37 -10.61 12.72 36.18
CA SER A 37 -10.27 14.02 35.59
C SER A 37 -11.48 14.81 35.05
N GLN A 38 -12.67 14.18 34.98
CA GLN A 38 -13.91 14.76 34.45
C GLN A 38 -13.80 15.25 33.00
N LYS A 39 -12.86 14.70 32.23
CA LYS A 39 -12.73 14.92 30.79
C LYS A 39 -13.51 13.86 30.04
N GLY A 40 -13.97 14.18 28.83
CA GLY A 40 -14.52 13.17 27.93
C GLY A 40 -13.43 12.14 27.58
N VAL A 41 -13.78 10.86 27.69
CA VAL A 41 -12.85 9.74 27.42
C VAL A 41 -13.42 8.93 26.27
N VAL A 42 -12.61 8.76 25.23
CA VAL A 42 -12.90 7.84 24.12
C VAL A 42 -11.89 6.70 24.21
N ALA A 43 -12.37 5.47 24.33
CA ALA A 43 -11.52 4.29 24.42
C ALA A 43 -11.32 3.63 23.06
N LEU A 44 -10.07 3.27 22.76
CA LEU A 44 -9.65 2.59 21.54
C LEU A 44 -9.02 1.25 21.91
N LEU A 45 -9.63 0.15 21.47
CA LEU A 45 -9.10 -1.21 21.62
C LEU A 45 -8.28 -1.56 20.36
N ASN A 46 -6.97 -1.58 20.51
CA ASN A 46 -5.99 -1.72 19.43
C ASN A 46 -5.38 -3.14 19.37
N LYS A 47 -4.70 -3.45 18.26
CA LYS A 47 -4.00 -4.73 18.00
C LYS A 47 -4.91 -5.96 17.99
N GLY A 48 -6.14 -5.79 17.50
CA GLY A 48 -7.08 -6.90 17.35
C GLY A 48 -6.66 -7.90 16.27
N ILE A 49 -5.85 -7.46 15.30
CA ILE A 49 -5.39 -8.30 14.19
C ILE A 49 -4.14 -9.10 14.58
N SER A 50 -3.27 -8.55 15.42
CA SER A 50 -2.10 -9.28 15.94
C SER A 50 -2.48 -10.57 16.69
N LEU A 51 -3.65 -10.58 17.36
CA LEU A 51 -4.22 -11.79 17.96
C LEU A 51 -4.63 -12.83 16.90
N LEU A 52 -5.19 -12.40 15.76
CA LEU A 52 -5.59 -13.27 14.66
C LEU A 52 -4.38 -13.95 13.99
N GLN A 53 -3.26 -13.21 13.88
CA GLN A 53 -2.04 -13.69 13.21
C GLN A 53 -1.15 -14.57 14.09
N ALA A 54 -1.27 -14.49 15.42
CA ALA A 54 -0.38 -15.17 16.36
C ALA A 54 -0.67 -16.69 16.51
N THR A 55 -1.77 -17.22 15.97
CA THR A 55 -2.12 -18.64 16.15
C THR A 55 -3.04 -19.14 15.03
N ILE A 56 -2.69 -20.27 14.39
CA ILE A 56 -3.45 -20.91 13.29
C ILE A 56 -4.70 -21.68 13.83
N GLU A 57 -5.02 -21.53 15.13
CA GLU A 57 -6.03 -22.34 15.80
C GLU A 57 -7.44 -21.76 15.67
N SER A 58 -8.43 -22.65 15.51
CA SER A 58 -9.85 -22.32 15.33
C SER A 58 -10.50 -21.57 16.51
N ASN A 59 -9.80 -21.37 17.63
CA ASN A 59 -10.29 -20.70 18.83
C ASN A 59 -9.93 -19.20 18.89
N VAL A 60 -9.12 -18.69 17.97
CA VAL A 60 -8.58 -17.32 18.05
C VAL A 60 -9.66 -16.25 17.86
N VAL A 61 -10.65 -16.50 17.01
CA VAL A 61 -11.81 -15.59 16.84
C VAL A 61 -12.60 -15.48 18.14
N ALA A 62 -12.81 -16.61 18.84
CA ALA A 62 -13.51 -16.63 20.11
C ALA A 62 -12.70 -15.96 21.23
N GLU A 63 -11.37 -16.13 21.23
CA GLU A 63 -10.49 -15.41 22.17
C GLU A 63 -10.54 -13.90 21.93
N ARG A 64 -10.47 -13.45 20.68
CA ARG A 64 -10.59 -12.02 20.32
C ARG A 64 -11.92 -11.44 20.77
N ILE A 65 -13.04 -12.12 20.51
CA ILE A 65 -14.37 -11.69 20.95
C ILE A 65 -14.43 -11.61 22.47
N THR A 66 -13.92 -12.63 23.16
CA THR A 66 -13.86 -12.67 24.62
C THR A 66 -13.06 -11.49 25.17
N ARG A 67 -11.91 -11.20 24.57
CA ARG A 67 -11.03 -10.12 24.99
C ARG A 67 -11.64 -8.73 24.79
N ILE A 68 -12.31 -8.53 23.65
CA ILE A 68 -13.07 -7.31 23.39
C ILE A 68 -14.17 -7.15 24.46
N GLY A 69 -14.88 -8.22 24.79
CA GLY A 69 -15.90 -8.23 25.85
C GLY A 69 -15.33 -7.80 27.20
N GLN A 70 -14.23 -8.43 27.63
CA GLN A 70 -13.56 -8.11 28.89
C GLN A 70 -13.17 -6.62 28.99
N TRP A 71 -12.58 -6.07 27.93
CA TRP A 71 -12.20 -4.66 27.91
C TRP A 71 -13.41 -3.73 27.92
N LYS A 72 -14.44 -4.03 27.11
CA LYS A 72 -15.69 -3.25 27.10
C LYS A 72 -16.36 -3.25 28.47
N ASP A 73 -16.40 -4.39 29.16
CA ASP A 73 -16.99 -4.50 30.48
C ASP A 73 -16.24 -3.64 31.51
N VAL A 74 -14.91 -3.71 31.54
CA VAL A 74 -14.09 -2.90 32.46
C VAL A 74 -14.25 -1.41 32.19
N LEU A 75 -14.21 -1.00 30.91
CA LEU A 75 -14.38 0.40 30.52
C LEU A 75 -15.77 0.93 30.87
N TYR A 76 -16.82 0.16 30.57
CA TYR A 76 -18.20 0.51 30.89
C TYR A 76 -18.41 0.64 32.40
N ASN A 77 -17.88 -0.30 33.19
CA ASN A 77 -17.95 -0.25 34.65
C ASN A 77 -17.23 0.96 35.24
N CYS A 78 -16.20 1.48 34.57
CA CYS A 78 -15.51 2.71 34.95
C CYS A 78 -16.19 3.99 34.41
N GLY A 79 -17.29 3.88 33.67
CA GLY A 79 -18.03 5.02 33.13
C GLY A 79 -17.60 5.50 31.74
N VAL A 80 -16.87 4.68 30.97
CA VAL A 80 -16.48 4.97 29.59
C VAL A 80 -17.40 4.25 28.62
N SER A 81 -18.32 4.98 27.98
CA SER A 81 -19.29 4.45 27.01
C SER A 81 -18.73 4.35 25.59
N ASP A 82 -17.94 5.33 25.18
CA ASP A 82 -17.45 5.48 23.81
C ASP A 82 -16.22 4.61 23.57
N THR A 83 -16.46 3.32 23.30
CA THR A 83 -15.41 2.32 23.10
C THR A 83 -15.43 1.78 21.67
N PHE A 84 -14.32 1.96 20.96
CA PHE A 84 -14.14 1.51 19.58
C PHE A 84 -13.03 0.45 19.49
N VAL A 85 -13.28 -0.61 18.74
CA VAL A 85 -12.19 -1.51 18.30
C VAL A 85 -11.58 -0.87 17.07
N PHE A 86 -10.29 -0.52 17.12
CA PHE A 86 -9.60 0.17 16.04
C PHE A 86 -8.12 -0.23 16.04
N ASP A 87 -7.68 -0.89 14.97
CA ASP A 87 -6.28 -1.29 14.81
C ASP A 87 -5.52 -0.21 14.03
N ALA A 88 -4.55 0.44 14.67
CA ALA A 88 -3.85 1.58 14.08
C ALA A 88 -3.10 1.23 12.77
N HIS A 89 -2.83 -0.05 12.52
CA HIS A 89 -2.18 -0.51 11.29
C HIS A 89 -3.16 -0.88 10.18
N TRP A 90 -4.47 -0.86 10.45
CA TRP A 90 -5.52 -1.26 9.53
C TRP A 90 -6.66 -0.25 9.61
N TYR A 91 -6.57 0.76 8.75
CA TYR A 91 -7.47 1.90 8.74
C TYR A 91 -8.89 1.47 8.35
N ASP A 92 -9.86 1.53 9.26
CA ASP A 92 -11.28 1.38 8.89
C ASP A 92 -11.90 2.79 8.75
N PRO A 93 -12.20 3.26 7.52
CA PRO A 93 -12.70 4.62 7.30
C PRO A 93 -14.00 4.91 8.06
N GLU A 94 -14.92 3.93 8.15
CA GLU A 94 -16.18 4.10 8.87
C GLU A 94 -15.91 4.25 10.37
N ARG A 95 -15.01 3.42 10.91
CA ARG A 95 -14.61 3.49 12.32
C ARG A 95 -13.92 4.80 12.68
N VAL A 96 -13.11 5.35 11.78
CA VAL A 96 -12.45 6.65 11.98
C VAL A 96 -13.50 7.77 12.09
N VAL A 97 -14.53 7.75 11.24
CA VAL A 97 -15.63 8.73 11.30
C VAL A 97 -16.40 8.62 12.63
N GLU A 98 -16.66 7.40 13.10
CA GLU A 98 -17.28 7.17 14.41
C GLU A 98 -16.42 7.73 15.56
N ILE A 99 -15.10 7.47 15.54
CA ILE A 99 -14.17 7.97 16.57
C ILE A 99 -14.14 9.50 16.57
N TYR A 100 -14.06 10.14 15.40
CA TYR A 100 -14.09 11.59 15.31
C TYR A 100 -15.41 12.19 15.79
N SER A 101 -16.52 11.50 15.54
CA SER A 101 -17.84 11.92 16.05
C SER A 101 -17.88 11.86 17.58
N ALA A 102 -17.40 10.77 18.19
CA ALA A 102 -17.32 10.64 19.64
C ALA A 102 -16.40 11.70 20.28
N ILE A 103 -15.26 12.01 19.65
CA ILE A 103 -14.38 13.10 20.09
C ILE A 103 -15.11 14.44 20.03
N LYS A 104 -15.84 14.72 18.94
CA LYS A 104 -16.60 15.96 18.75
C LYS A 104 -17.65 16.15 19.84
N GLU A 105 -18.33 15.09 20.23
CA GLU A 105 -19.36 15.09 21.29
C GLU A 105 -18.78 15.35 22.69
N CYS A 106 -17.52 14.96 22.91
CA CYS A 106 -16.81 15.23 24.16
C CYS A 106 -16.32 16.68 24.30
N LEU A 107 -16.30 17.46 23.21
CA LEU A 107 -15.73 18.80 23.20
C LEU A 107 -16.76 19.89 23.55
N PRO A 108 -16.37 20.96 24.27
CA PRO A 108 -17.17 22.17 24.40
C PRO A 108 -17.52 22.76 23.03
N TYR A 109 -18.68 23.43 22.92
CA TYR A 109 -19.22 23.93 21.65
C TYR A 109 -18.20 24.65 20.76
N ASP A 110 -17.45 25.62 21.29
CA ASP A 110 -16.47 26.40 20.52
C ASP A 110 -15.33 25.52 19.97
N LYS A 111 -14.90 24.50 20.74
CA LYS A 111 -13.86 23.56 20.33
C LYS A 111 -14.38 22.51 19.36
N SER A 112 -15.65 22.11 19.53
CA SER A 112 -16.35 21.19 18.63
C SER A 112 -16.47 21.78 17.23
N LEU A 113 -16.81 23.07 17.11
CA LEU A 113 -16.83 23.80 15.83
C LEU A 113 -15.44 23.88 15.17
N LEU A 114 -14.40 24.17 15.96
CA LEU A 114 -13.03 24.22 15.46
C LEU A 114 -12.54 22.85 14.99
N PHE A 115 -12.88 21.80 15.74
CA PHE A 115 -12.55 20.42 15.41
C PHE A 115 -13.21 20.00 14.09
N GLU A 116 -14.51 20.28 13.92
CA GLU A 116 -15.23 19.98 12.67
C GLU A 116 -14.64 20.68 11.46
N LYS A 117 -14.32 21.97 11.58
CA LYS A 117 -13.65 22.72 10.52
C LYS A 117 -12.28 22.13 10.17
N SER A 118 -11.50 21.74 11.18
CA SER A 118 -10.17 21.15 10.99
C SER A 118 -10.24 19.77 10.36
N LEU A 119 -11.22 18.96 10.76
CA LEU A 119 -11.47 17.64 10.20
C LEU A 119 -11.90 17.74 8.73
N SER A 120 -12.79 18.68 8.39
CA SER A 120 -13.18 18.92 6.99
C SER A 120 -11.98 19.35 6.13
N ALA A 121 -11.12 20.24 6.64
CA ALA A 121 -9.89 20.63 5.94
C ALA A 121 -8.92 19.45 5.77
N PHE A 122 -8.81 18.58 6.77
CA PHE A 122 -8.00 17.36 6.72
C PHE A 122 -8.54 16.36 5.68
N GLN A 123 -9.85 16.11 5.66
CA GLN A 123 -10.50 15.26 4.66
C GLN A 123 -10.29 15.80 3.24
N GLN A 124 -10.48 17.11 3.04
CA GLN A 124 -10.21 17.75 1.75
C GLN A 124 -8.75 17.61 1.33
N HIS A 125 -7.81 17.72 2.27
CA HIS A 125 -6.40 17.51 2.00
C HIS A 125 -6.12 16.06 1.59
N GLN A 126 -6.70 15.07 2.27
CA GLN A 126 -6.60 13.66 1.91
C GLN A 126 -7.18 13.39 0.51
N GLU A 127 -8.37 13.93 0.19
CA GLU A 127 -8.99 13.78 -1.13
C GLU A 127 -8.12 14.36 -2.25
N ASN A 128 -7.50 15.52 -2.03
CA ASN A 128 -6.58 16.12 -2.99
C ASN A 128 -5.34 15.25 -3.22
N LYS A 129 -4.81 14.64 -2.15
CA LYS A 129 -3.65 13.74 -2.23
C LYS A 129 -4.01 12.40 -2.90
N VAL A 130 -5.21 11.87 -2.69
CA VAL A 130 -5.71 10.72 -3.44
C VAL A 130 -5.84 11.03 -4.94
N LYS A 131 -6.30 12.24 -5.30
CA LYS A 131 -6.33 12.66 -6.72
C LYS A 131 -4.94 12.77 -7.33
N GLU A 132 -3.98 13.32 -6.60
CA GLU A 132 -2.58 13.39 -7.02
C GLU A 132 -1.97 11.98 -7.20
N ALA A 133 -2.36 11.01 -6.37
CA ALA A 133 -1.99 9.61 -6.56
C ALA A 133 -2.54 9.03 -7.87
N TYR A 134 -3.78 9.36 -8.28
CA TYR A 134 -4.32 8.93 -9.58
C TYR A 134 -3.53 9.48 -10.76
N ASN A 135 -3.00 10.71 -10.65
CA ASN A 135 -2.12 11.26 -11.68
C ASN A 135 -0.83 10.43 -11.82
N PHE A 136 -0.25 9.95 -10.72
CA PHE A 136 0.91 9.07 -10.80
C PHE A 136 0.59 7.71 -11.43
N ILE A 137 -0.62 7.18 -11.24
CA ILE A 137 -1.07 5.96 -11.96
C ILE A 137 -1.16 6.25 -13.45
N PHE A 138 -1.75 7.39 -13.83
CA PHE A 138 -1.81 7.82 -15.22
C PHE A 138 -0.41 7.96 -15.84
N GLU A 139 0.52 8.67 -15.19
CA GLU A 139 1.89 8.84 -15.68
C GLU A 139 2.59 7.48 -15.88
N CYS A 140 2.43 6.54 -14.93
CA CYS A 140 2.97 5.20 -15.03
C CYS A 140 2.41 4.43 -16.25
N LEU A 141 1.08 4.47 -16.43
CA LEU A 141 0.41 3.81 -17.57
C LEU A 141 0.73 4.49 -18.90
N ASP A 142 0.84 5.81 -18.93
CA ASP A 142 1.23 6.59 -20.10
C ASP A 142 2.68 6.31 -20.53
N GLU A 143 3.58 6.15 -19.56
CA GLU A 143 4.95 5.73 -19.83
C GLU A 143 4.97 4.28 -20.37
N CYS A 144 4.23 3.37 -19.74
CA CYS A 144 4.18 1.95 -20.11
C CYS A 144 3.45 1.66 -21.43
N ARG A 145 2.53 2.51 -21.89
CA ARG A 145 1.80 2.31 -23.17
C ARG A 145 2.61 2.69 -24.41
N GLN A 146 3.74 3.38 -24.25
CA GLN A 146 4.60 3.79 -25.35
C GLN A 146 5.22 2.59 -26.06
N THR A 147 5.42 2.71 -27.37
CA THR A 147 6.17 1.70 -28.13
C THR A 147 7.65 1.78 -27.76
N ILE A 148 8.19 0.68 -27.23
CA ILE A 148 9.60 0.55 -26.87
C ILE A 148 10.32 -0.07 -28.06
N THR A 149 11.28 0.66 -28.64
CA THR A 149 12.12 0.15 -29.74
C THR A 149 13.52 -0.14 -29.22
N VAL A 150 13.92 -1.41 -29.30
CA VAL A 150 15.25 -1.89 -28.93
C VAL A 150 16.05 -2.17 -30.19
N GLN A 151 17.18 -1.50 -30.33
CA GLN A 151 18.15 -1.80 -31.38
C GLN A 151 19.02 -2.97 -30.95
N THR A 152 18.92 -4.10 -31.62
CA THR A 152 19.80 -5.25 -31.39
C THR A 152 21.03 -5.17 -32.29
N SER A 153 22.15 -5.78 -31.89
CA SER A 153 23.36 -5.70 -32.70
C SER A 153 23.21 -6.48 -34.01
N LYS A 154 23.65 -5.90 -35.15
CA LYS A 154 23.60 -6.47 -36.51
C LYS A 154 24.28 -7.83 -36.71
N PHE A 155 24.93 -8.39 -35.68
CA PHE A 155 25.85 -9.51 -35.83
C PHE A 155 25.42 -10.80 -35.12
N ASP A 156 24.36 -10.81 -34.32
CA ASP A 156 23.89 -12.04 -33.68
C ASP A 156 22.71 -12.64 -34.48
N TYR A 157 23.00 -13.67 -35.29
CA TYR A 157 22.00 -14.50 -35.99
C TYR A 157 21.08 -15.31 -35.04
N ASN A 158 21.19 -15.11 -33.72
CA ASN A 158 20.36 -15.77 -32.73
C ASN A 158 19.18 -14.87 -32.35
N LEU A 159 18.06 -15.09 -33.05
CA LEU A 159 16.79 -14.40 -32.81
C LEU A 159 16.31 -14.53 -31.36
N ASP A 160 16.51 -15.69 -30.74
CA ASP A 160 16.04 -15.94 -29.37
C ASP A 160 16.84 -15.10 -28.36
N LYS A 161 18.15 -15.02 -28.52
CA LYS A 161 19.01 -14.15 -27.70
C LYS A 161 18.68 -12.65 -27.87
N SER A 162 18.38 -12.24 -29.10
CA SER A 162 17.97 -10.86 -29.39
C SER A 162 16.62 -10.52 -28.76
N LYS A 163 15.67 -11.47 -28.74
CA LYS A 163 14.40 -11.34 -28.03
C LYS A 163 14.60 -11.29 -26.51
N GLU A 164 15.46 -12.13 -25.95
CA GLU A 164 15.81 -12.10 -24.52
C GLU A 164 16.41 -10.75 -24.09
N GLU A 165 17.29 -10.15 -24.90
CA GLU A 165 17.87 -8.84 -24.63
C GLU A 165 16.83 -7.71 -24.74
N ALA A 166 15.97 -7.75 -25.75
CA ALA A 166 14.87 -6.79 -25.87
C ALA A 166 13.88 -6.89 -24.71
N LEU A 167 13.55 -8.11 -24.27
CA LEU A 167 12.71 -8.33 -23.09
C LEU A 167 13.32 -7.77 -21.83
N PHE A 168 14.62 -7.97 -21.61
CA PHE A 168 15.29 -7.41 -20.45
C PHE A 168 15.17 -5.88 -20.41
N ILE A 169 15.37 -5.21 -21.55
CA ILE A 169 15.27 -3.75 -21.64
C ILE A 169 13.82 -3.28 -21.41
N ILE A 170 12.84 -3.94 -22.01
CA ILE A 170 11.41 -3.66 -21.77
C ILE A 170 11.06 -3.87 -20.29
N SER A 171 11.62 -4.91 -19.68
CA SER A 171 11.41 -5.24 -18.28
C SER A 171 11.94 -4.15 -17.35
N GLU A 172 13.15 -3.71 -17.61
CA GLU A 172 13.80 -2.63 -16.86
C GLU A 172 13.00 -1.34 -16.98
N PHE A 173 12.50 -1.02 -18.19
CA PHE A 173 11.67 0.16 -18.42
C PHE A 173 10.34 0.12 -17.64
N VAL A 174 9.56 -0.96 -17.74
CA VAL A 174 8.29 -1.11 -17.00
C VAL A 174 8.54 -1.11 -15.49
N TYR A 175 9.60 -1.78 -15.05
CA TYR A 175 9.98 -1.81 -13.65
C TYR A 175 10.36 -0.42 -13.12
N ASP A 176 11.15 0.34 -13.87
CA ASP A 176 11.55 1.71 -13.51
C ASP A 176 10.31 2.61 -13.38
N ALA A 177 9.37 2.53 -14.33
CA ALA A 177 8.11 3.28 -14.29
C ALA A 177 7.26 2.95 -13.05
N VAL A 178 7.05 1.65 -12.78
CA VAL A 178 6.30 1.20 -11.59
C VAL A 178 7.01 1.59 -10.29
N THR A 179 8.34 1.50 -10.24
CA THR A 179 9.12 1.85 -9.05
C THR A 179 9.06 3.35 -8.77
N LYS A 180 9.17 4.18 -9.82
CA LYS A 180 9.01 5.64 -9.73
C LYS A 180 7.61 6.01 -9.24
N PHE A 181 6.57 5.35 -9.75
CA PHE A 181 5.22 5.51 -9.24
C PHE A 181 5.14 5.18 -7.74
N ILE A 182 5.69 4.04 -7.31
CA ILE A 182 5.66 3.62 -5.90
C ILE A 182 6.37 4.64 -5.01
N GLN A 183 7.53 5.16 -5.43
CA GLN A 183 8.26 6.20 -4.71
C GLN A 183 7.44 7.47 -4.56
N ASN A 184 6.89 7.99 -5.67
CA ASN A 184 6.07 9.20 -5.66
C ASN A 184 4.80 9.03 -4.78
N ALA A 185 4.10 7.90 -4.92
CA ALA A 185 2.93 7.60 -4.09
C ALA A 185 3.29 7.46 -2.60
N SER A 186 4.41 6.82 -2.31
CA SER A 186 4.93 6.64 -0.96
C SER A 186 5.25 7.97 -0.28
N GLU A 187 5.97 8.86 -0.98
CA GLU A 187 6.26 10.22 -0.50
C GLU A 187 4.98 11.03 -0.29
N LEU A 188 4.04 10.93 -1.23
CA LEU A 188 2.77 11.63 -1.17
C LEU A 188 1.94 11.26 0.06
N TYR A 189 1.83 9.96 0.35
CA TYR A 189 1.11 9.48 1.53
C TYR A 189 1.88 9.81 2.81
N TYR A 190 3.22 9.77 2.79
CA TYR A 190 4.04 10.20 3.91
C TYR A 190 3.79 11.68 4.29
N GLU A 191 3.68 12.58 3.32
CA GLU A 191 3.36 14.00 3.57
C GLU A 191 2.02 14.18 4.31
N VAL A 192 1.03 13.32 4.05
CA VAL A 192 -0.27 13.37 4.73
C VAL A 192 -0.15 12.97 6.21
N SER A 193 0.84 12.13 6.54
CA SER A 193 1.03 11.59 7.89
C SER A 193 1.78 12.54 8.84
N VAL A 194 2.58 13.46 8.31
CA VAL A 194 3.45 14.34 9.11
C VAL A 194 2.83 15.73 9.23
N PRO A 195 2.59 16.26 10.45
CA PRO A 195 2.12 17.63 10.61
C PRO A 195 3.15 18.62 10.06
N SER A 196 2.70 19.54 9.20
CA SER A 196 3.51 20.52 8.47
C SER A 196 4.32 21.53 9.32
N ASN A 197 4.32 21.38 10.66
CA ASN A 197 5.04 22.22 11.62
C ASN A 197 6.23 21.52 12.31
N VAL A 198 6.56 20.30 11.93
CA VAL A 198 7.76 19.60 12.45
C VAL A 198 8.95 20.00 11.57
N ASP A 199 9.97 20.64 12.17
CA ASP A 199 11.20 21.03 11.47
C ASP A 199 11.80 19.83 10.72
N ASN A 200 11.77 19.91 9.38
CA ASN A 200 12.21 18.91 8.40
C ASN A 200 13.73 18.60 8.41
N ALA A 201 14.43 18.83 9.52
CA ALA A 201 15.88 18.72 9.61
C ALA A 201 16.39 17.28 9.76
N VAL A 202 15.55 16.32 10.16
CA VAL A 202 15.96 14.92 10.40
C VAL A 202 15.69 13.99 9.21
N ILE A 203 14.89 14.44 8.23
CA ILE A 203 14.36 13.57 7.16
C ILE A 203 14.70 14.23 5.82
N LYS A 204 15.99 14.51 5.61
CA LYS A 204 16.47 14.74 4.25
C LYS A 204 16.32 13.43 3.51
N ASN A 205 15.51 13.47 2.45
CA ASN A 205 15.49 12.59 1.28
C ASN A 205 16.47 11.42 1.44
N PRO A 206 16.01 10.16 1.54
CA PRO A 206 16.85 9.12 0.99
C PRO A 206 16.98 9.46 -0.49
N GLU A 207 18.01 10.21 -0.88
CA GLU A 207 18.46 10.22 -2.27
C GLU A 207 18.52 8.75 -2.64
N PRO A 208 17.69 8.28 -3.59
CA PRO A 208 17.73 6.89 -3.97
C PRO A 208 19.13 6.69 -4.51
N ASN A 209 20.00 6.07 -3.70
CA ASN A 209 21.32 5.71 -4.11
C ASN A 209 21.08 4.50 -5.03
N ILE A 210 20.69 4.78 -6.27
CA ILE A 210 20.54 3.83 -7.37
C ILE A 210 21.96 3.35 -7.68
N ARG A 211 22.53 2.54 -6.78
CA ARG A 211 23.69 1.73 -7.09
C ARG A 211 23.16 0.51 -7.84
N ARG A 212 22.74 0.75 -9.09
CA ARG A 212 22.73 -0.28 -10.14
C ARG A 212 24.15 -0.82 -10.25
N LYS A 213 24.45 -1.91 -9.55
CA LYS A 213 25.68 -2.71 -9.76
C LYS A 213 25.64 -4.04 -9.00
N THR A 214 24.55 -4.78 -9.16
CA THR A 214 24.70 -6.24 -9.21
C THR A 214 24.65 -6.61 -10.68
N ASN A 215 25.57 -7.45 -11.15
CA ASN A 215 25.59 -7.95 -12.52
C ASN A 215 24.36 -8.88 -12.70
N ILE A 216 23.17 -8.29 -12.89
CA ILE A 216 21.90 -9.00 -13.04
C ILE A 216 21.99 -10.03 -14.19
N ARG A 217 22.82 -9.73 -15.19
CA ARG A 217 23.20 -10.63 -16.28
C ARG A 217 23.84 -11.95 -15.79
N GLU A 218 24.68 -11.93 -14.76
CA GLU A 218 25.27 -13.16 -14.18
C GLU A 218 24.25 -13.96 -13.37
N LEU A 219 23.31 -13.29 -12.69
CA LEU A 219 22.23 -13.95 -11.93
C LEU A 219 21.24 -14.67 -12.87
N LEU A 220 20.91 -14.05 -14.00
CA LEU A 220 20.08 -14.59 -15.08
C LEU A 220 20.73 -15.80 -15.77
N ILE A 221 22.05 -15.78 -15.97
CA ILE A 221 22.80 -16.91 -16.56
C ILE A 221 22.79 -18.12 -15.61
N TYR A 222 22.85 -17.89 -14.29
CA TYR A 222 22.83 -18.97 -13.30
C TYR A 222 21.44 -19.63 -13.15
N THR A 223 20.37 -18.83 -13.26
CA THR A 223 18.97 -19.27 -13.09
C THR A 223 18.31 -19.74 -14.40
N GLY A 224 18.73 -19.21 -15.55
CA GLY A 224 18.25 -19.59 -16.88
C GLY A 224 18.70 -20.98 -17.38
N SER A 225 19.52 -21.70 -16.60
CA SER A 225 20.02 -23.02 -16.99
C SER A 225 19.03 -24.18 -16.74
N THR A 226 17.86 -23.95 -16.12
CA THR A 226 17.03 -25.05 -15.59
C THR A 226 15.55 -25.09 -15.99
N THR A 227 14.97 -24.16 -16.76
CA THR A 227 13.54 -24.28 -17.13
C THR A 227 13.19 -23.76 -18.53
N SER A 228 12.74 -24.67 -19.39
CA SER A 228 12.17 -24.40 -20.70
C SER A 228 10.72 -23.95 -20.58
N GLY A 229 10.47 -22.65 -20.49
CA GLY A 229 9.13 -22.09 -20.55
C GLY A 229 9.11 -20.56 -20.54
N LEU A 230 8.29 -19.93 -21.39
CA LEU A 230 8.22 -18.48 -21.55
C LEU A 230 7.84 -17.74 -20.25
N ALA A 231 6.95 -18.34 -19.45
CA ALA A 231 6.58 -17.82 -18.12
C ALA A 231 7.74 -17.89 -17.10
N ALA A 232 8.64 -18.87 -17.25
CA ALA A 232 9.80 -19.01 -16.38
C ALA A 232 10.82 -17.89 -16.64
N LEU A 233 10.96 -17.42 -17.88
CA LEU A 233 11.82 -16.27 -18.21
C LEU A 233 11.32 -14.99 -17.53
N GLY A 234 10.03 -14.66 -17.66
CA GLY A 234 9.44 -13.49 -16.99
C GLY A 234 9.60 -13.51 -15.47
N ALA A 235 9.35 -14.66 -14.84
CA ALA A 235 9.55 -14.84 -13.40
C ALA A 235 11.03 -14.71 -12.99
N THR A 236 11.96 -15.18 -13.82
CA THR A 236 13.41 -15.07 -13.55
C THR A 236 13.90 -13.62 -13.65
N PHE A 237 13.42 -12.87 -14.66
CA PHE A 237 13.68 -11.43 -14.75
C PHE A 237 13.09 -10.68 -13.56
N GLY A 238 11.84 -10.98 -13.19
CA GLY A 238 11.17 -10.37 -12.04
C GLY A 238 11.91 -10.62 -10.72
N ALA A 239 12.34 -11.85 -10.47
CA ALA A 239 13.11 -12.21 -9.28
C ALA A 239 14.49 -11.53 -9.26
N ALA A 240 15.18 -11.46 -10.40
CA ALA A 240 16.50 -10.83 -10.49
C ALA A 240 16.43 -9.31 -10.27
N ILE A 241 15.41 -8.65 -10.83
CA ILE A 241 15.14 -7.23 -10.60
C ILE A 241 14.75 -7.00 -9.13
N GLY A 242 13.77 -7.73 -8.61
CA GLY A 242 13.28 -7.58 -7.23
C GLY A 242 14.33 -7.87 -6.15
N ALA A 243 15.22 -8.84 -6.37
CA ALA A 243 16.34 -9.12 -5.47
C ALA A 243 17.39 -8.00 -5.45
N SER A 244 17.59 -7.31 -6.57
CA SER A 244 18.56 -6.21 -6.68
C SER A 244 18.09 -4.89 -6.07
N THR A 245 16.78 -4.76 -5.82
CA THR A 245 16.13 -3.51 -5.41
C THR A 245 15.42 -3.58 -4.06
N SER A 246 15.35 -4.75 -3.43
CA SER A 246 14.83 -4.92 -2.05
C SER A 246 15.53 -4.01 -1.03
N GLY A 247 16.78 -3.60 -1.28
CA GLY A 247 17.50 -2.61 -0.47
C GLY A 247 17.10 -1.13 -0.68
N VAL A 248 16.38 -0.80 -1.75
CA VAL A 248 16.03 0.60 -2.14
C VAL A 248 14.68 1.01 -1.57
N LEU A 249 13.70 0.12 -1.54
CA LEU A 249 12.35 0.38 -1.03
C LEU A 249 12.22 0.20 0.49
N THR A 250 13.19 -0.47 1.12
CA THR A 250 13.26 -0.66 2.58
C THR A 250 13.87 0.54 3.33
N GLY A 251 14.34 1.57 2.62
CA GLY A 251 15.11 2.69 3.15
C GLY A 251 14.34 3.80 3.89
N GLY A 252 13.05 3.64 4.16
CA GLY A 252 12.29 4.61 4.95
C GLY A 252 10.78 4.67 4.66
N VAL A 253 10.34 4.13 3.51
CA VAL A 253 8.91 3.98 3.19
C VAL A 253 8.57 2.50 3.06
N GLY A 254 8.68 1.78 4.17
CA GLY A 254 8.52 0.33 4.21
C GLY A 254 7.06 -0.07 4.18
N ILE A 255 6.37 0.02 3.04
CA ILE A 255 5.02 -0.57 2.91
C ILE A 255 5.03 -1.79 2.00
N ILE A 256 5.87 -1.87 0.97
CA ILE A 256 5.80 -2.93 -0.04
C ILE A 256 7.19 -3.53 -0.31
N SER A 257 7.28 -4.85 -0.28
CA SER A 257 8.55 -5.55 -0.52
C SER A 257 8.98 -5.44 -1.99
N GLY A 258 10.25 -5.13 -2.23
CA GLY A 258 10.82 -5.06 -3.58
C GLY A 258 10.76 -6.39 -4.34
N ILE A 259 10.72 -7.52 -3.61
CA ILE A 259 10.58 -8.87 -4.14
C ILE A 259 9.19 -9.07 -4.74
N TRP A 260 8.14 -8.63 -4.05
CA TRP A 260 6.76 -8.75 -4.54
C TRP A 260 6.56 -7.93 -5.82
N ILE A 261 7.04 -6.68 -5.83
CA ILE A 261 6.96 -5.80 -7.02
C ILE A 261 7.71 -6.42 -8.19
N GLY A 262 8.95 -6.88 -7.96
CA GLY A 262 9.74 -7.56 -8.98
C GLY A 262 9.01 -8.78 -9.56
N THR A 263 8.38 -9.59 -8.72
CA THR A 263 7.61 -10.77 -9.14
C THR A 263 6.41 -10.39 -10.01
N GLN A 264 5.63 -9.37 -9.62
CA GLN A 264 4.46 -8.92 -10.39
C GLN A 264 4.85 -8.30 -11.73
N VAL A 265 5.87 -7.43 -11.75
CA VAL A 265 6.40 -6.85 -12.98
C VAL A 265 6.92 -7.97 -13.89
N GLY A 266 7.68 -8.93 -13.35
CA GLY A 266 8.15 -10.12 -14.07
C GLY A 266 7.02 -10.94 -14.70
N SER A 267 5.87 -11.05 -14.02
CA SER A 267 4.67 -11.71 -14.54
C SER A 267 4.04 -10.95 -15.72
N VAL A 268 3.97 -9.61 -15.65
CA VAL A 268 3.51 -8.77 -16.77
C VAL A 268 4.41 -8.97 -18.00
N ILE A 269 5.73 -8.99 -17.81
CA ILE A 269 6.71 -9.22 -18.88
C ILE A 269 6.60 -10.61 -19.47
N GLY A 270 6.39 -11.63 -18.63
CA GLY A 270 6.21 -13.02 -19.06
C GLY A 270 5.07 -13.19 -20.05
N THR A 271 4.04 -12.32 -19.99
CA THR A 271 2.95 -12.28 -20.97
C THR A 271 3.25 -11.41 -22.20
N CYS A 272 4.08 -10.37 -22.06
CA CYS A 272 4.46 -9.44 -23.16
C CYS A 272 5.17 -10.14 -24.31
N LEU A 273 5.82 -11.26 -24.01
CA LEU A 273 6.43 -12.19 -24.96
C LEU A 273 5.49 -12.64 -26.09
N GLY A 274 4.18 -12.66 -25.87
CA GLY A 274 3.17 -12.98 -26.90
C GLY A 274 2.90 -11.83 -27.89
N GLY A 275 3.22 -10.58 -27.52
CA GLY A 275 2.91 -9.35 -28.25
C GLY A 275 4.11 -8.65 -28.91
N ILE A 276 5.32 -9.22 -28.85
CA ILE A 276 6.51 -8.64 -29.51
C ILE A 276 6.41 -8.83 -31.03
N TRP A 277 6.33 -7.72 -31.76
CA TRP A 277 6.40 -7.70 -33.22
C TRP A 277 7.83 -7.33 -33.64
N GLY A 278 8.62 -8.33 -34.01
CA GLY A 278 9.91 -8.07 -34.66
C GLY A 278 9.68 -7.72 -36.13
N ILE A 279 9.85 -6.45 -36.52
CA ILE A 279 10.11 -6.14 -37.93
C ILE A 279 11.57 -6.52 -38.18
N ILE A 280 11.80 -7.80 -38.44
CA ILE A 280 13.10 -8.29 -38.91
C ILE A 280 13.07 -8.17 -40.42
N ASP A 281 13.17 -6.94 -40.90
CA ASP A 281 13.51 -6.72 -42.30
C ASP A 281 15.04 -6.78 -42.42
N ASN A 282 15.57 -7.37 -43.48
CA ASN A 282 17.00 -7.70 -43.65
C ASN A 282 17.97 -6.48 -43.59
N ALA A 283 17.48 -5.28 -43.31
CA ALA A 283 18.23 -4.05 -43.13
C ALA A 283 18.04 -3.36 -41.75
N GLN A 284 17.04 -3.76 -40.94
CA GLN A 284 16.71 -3.11 -39.66
C GLN A 284 16.69 -4.12 -38.51
N THR A 285 17.48 -3.82 -37.49
CA THR A 285 17.72 -4.61 -36.27
C THR A 285 16.83 -4.16 -35.11
N ASP A 286 15.63 -3.68 -35.40
CA ASP A 286 14.81 -2.98 -34.44
C ASP A 286 13.67 -3.91 -33.98
N ILE A 287 13.71 -4.30 -32.71
CA ILE A 287 12.61 -5.01 -32.06
C ILE A 287 11.75 -3.95 -31.40
N SER A 288 10.49 -3.83 -31.85
CA SER A 288 9.52 -2.95 -31.21
C SER A 288 8.52 -3.78 -30.42
N ALA A 289 8.22 -3.32 -29.21
CA ALA A 289 7.22 -3.91 -28.36
C ALA A 289 6.27 -2.84 -27.84
N GLN A 290 5.02 -3.23 -27.67
CA GLN A 290 4.00 -2.43 -27.02
C GLN A 290 3.23 -3.34 -26.08
N LEU A 291 2.94 -2.86 -24.87
CA LEU A 291 2.11 -3.58 -23.93
C LEU A 291 0.68 -3.68 -24.46
N SER A 292 0.08 -4.86 -24.31
CA SER A 292 -1.33 -5.10 -24.58
C SER A 292 -2.24 -4.45 -23.53
N ARG A 293 -3.54 -4.36 -23.83
CA ARG A 293 -4.55 -3.90 -22.87
C ARG A 293 -4.52 -4.72 -21.56
N GLU A 294 -4.31 -6.04 -21.66
CA GLU A 294 -4.26 -6.93 -20.50
C GLU A 294 -3.04 -6.63 -19.61
N GLU A 295 -1.90 -6.30 -20.20
CA GLU A 295 -0.68 -5.94 -19.47
C GLU A 295 -0.79 -4.58 -18.78
N LEU A 296 -1.36 -3.58 -19.47
CA LEU A 296 -1.65 -2.29 -18.86
C LEU A 296 -2.65 -2.43 -17.72
N SER A 297 -3.65 -3.29 -17.85
CA SER A 297 -4.58 -3.59 -16.75
C SER A 297 -3.88 -4.24 -15.55
N LYS A 298 -2.90 -5.12 -15.76
CA LYS A 298 -2.11 -5.68 -14.65
C LYS A 298 -1.27 -4.60 -13.96
N ILE A 299 -0.66 -3.69 -14.71
CA ILE A 299 0.10 -2.56 -14.15
C ILE A 299 -0.83 -1.66 -13.33
N GLU A 300 -2.04 -1.39 -13.82
CA GLU A 300 -3.05 -0.65 -13.07
C GLU A 300 -3.43 -1.37 -11.77
N CYS A 301 -3.68 -2.69 -11.79
CA CYS A 301 -3.92 -3.47 -10.59
C CYS A 301 -2.77 -3.34 -9.57
N ILE A 302 -1.51 -3.37 -10.02
CA ILE A 302 -0.34 -3.17 -9.13
C ILE A 302 -0.40 -1.77 -8.52
N CYS A 303 -0.64 -0.75 -9.32
CA CYS A 303 -0.65 0.64 -8.86
C CYS A 303 -1.80 0.91 -7.87
N ILE A 304 -3.01 0.42 -8.16
CA ILE A 304 -4.16 0.52 -7.25
C ILE A 304 -3.91 -0.26 -5.96
N THR A 305 -3.31 -1.44 -6.04
CA THR A 305 -2.94 -2.22 -4.84
C THR A 305 -2.00 -1.42 -3.94
N VAL A 306 -1.02 -0.72 -4.53
CA VAL A 306 -0.10 0.16 -3.80
C VAL A 306 -0.86 1.30 -3.13
N ILE A 307 -1.65 2.08 -3.89
CA ILE A 307 -2.43 3.20 -3.33
C ILE A 307 -3.36 2.75 -2.22
N TRP A 308 -4.07 1.64 -2.44
CA TRP A 308 -4.96 1.07 -1.45
C TRP A 308 -4.17 0.63 -0.21
N ALA A 309 -3.07 -0.09 -0.36
CA ALA A 309 -2.22 -0.48 0.77
C ALA A 309 -1.68 0.73 1.54
N LEU A 310 -1.16 1.76 0.86
CA LEU A 310 -0.65 3.00 1.48
C LEU A 310 -1.75 3.74 2.25
N SER A 311 -2.96 3.81 1.68
CA SER A 311 -4.12 4.44 2.32
C SER A 311 -4.59 3.70 3.58
N GLN A 312 -4.41 2.38 3.62
CA GLN A 312 -4.91 1.53 4.69
C GLN A 312 -3.88 1.28 5.81
N HIS A 313 -2.58 1.50 5.54
CA HIS A 313 -1.46 1.30 6.47
C HIS A 313 -0.85 2.60 6.99
N GLY A 314 -1.67 3.45 7.61
CA GLY A 314 -1.17 4.61 8.37
C GLY A 314 -0.36 5.59 7.53
N PHE A 315 -0.69 5.73 6.23
CA PHE A 315 -0.12 6.75 5.35
C PHE A 315 1.41 6.72 5.28
N ALA A 316 2.01 5.57 4.95
CA ALA A 316 3.48 5.41 4.80
C ALA A 316 4.32 5.41 6.09
N VAL A 317 3.71 5.47 7.27
CA VAL A 317 4.43 5.41 8.57
C VAL A 317 4.44 3.99 9.17
N GLY A 318 3.72 3.05 8.55
CA GLY A 318 3.63 1.65 8.98
C GLY A 318 4.92 0.84 8.80
N LYS A 319 4.97 -0.32 9.46
CA LYS A 319 5.95 -1.38 9.12
C LYS A 319 5.61 -1.99 7.76
N GLU A 320 6.62 -2.62 7.15
CA GLU A 320 6.46 -3.37 5.91
C GLU A 320 5.28 -4.33 5.99
N VAL A 321 4.38 -4.24 5.02
CA VAL A 321 3.21 -5.10 4.95
C VAL A 321 3.68 -6.47 4.51
N ASP A 322 3.20 -7.49 5.22
CA ASP A 322 3.53 -8.88 4.90
C ASP A 322 3.19 -9.20 3.43
N GLU A 323 4.07 -9.92 2.75
CA GLU A 323 3.94 -10.23 1.33
C GLU A 323 2.63 -10.98 1.02
N LEU A 324 2.14 -11.83 1.95
CA LEU A 324 0.87 -12.54 1.79
C LEU A 324 -0.32 -11.59 1.82
N VAL A 325 -0.27 -10.56 2.68
CA VAL A 325 -1.31 -9.53 2.76
C VAL A 325 -1.36 -8.72 1.47
N ILE A 326 -0.20 -8.33 0.93
CA ILE A 326 -0.14 -7.59 -0.34
C ILE A 326 -0.62 -8.46 -1.50
N ALA A 327 -0.20 -9.73 -1.56
CA ALA A 327 -0.66 -10.68 -2.58
C ALA A 327 -2.19 -10.85 -2.53
N ARG A 328 -2.77 -10.98 -1.34
CA ARG A 328 -4.22 -11.10 -1.18
C ARG A 328 -4.95 -9.84 -1.61
N ARG A 329 -4.43 -8.65 -1.26
CA ARG A 329 -5.00 -7.39 -1.74
C ARG A 329 -4.97 -7.30 -3.25
N TYR A 330 -3.88 -7.73 -3.87
CA TYR A 330 -3.77 -7.75 -5.32
C TYR A 330 -4.80 -8.66 -5.98
N GLU A 331 -5.09 -9.84 -5.42
CA GLU A 331 -6.18 -10.71 -5.90
C GLU A 331 -7.54 -9.99 -5.87
N ILE A 332 -7.86 -9.32 -4.76
CA ILE A 332 -9.11 -8.55 -4.62
C ILE A 332 -9.15 -7.39 -5.64
N VAL A 333 -8.04 -6.68 -5.79
CA VAL A 333 -7.92 -5.59 -6.78
C VAL A 333 -8.11 -6.13 -8.19
N GLN A 334 -7.53 -7.30 -8.52
CA GLN A 334 -7.75 -7.93 -9.82
C GLN A 334 -9.23 -8.25 -10.06
N GLU A 335 -9.94 -8.80 -9.07
CA GLU A 335 -11.38 -9.07 -9.20
C GLU A 335 -12.20 -7.80 -9.49
N VAL A 336 -11.88 -6.69 -8.82
CA VAL A 336 -12.55 -5.39 -9.02
C VAL A 336 -12.19 -4.78 -10.37
N CYS A 337 -10.91 -4.76 -10.74
CA CYS A 337 -10.44 -4.06 -11.95
C CYS A 337 -10.76 -4.85 -13.23
N THR A 338 -10.65 -6.18 -13.22
CA THR A 338 -10.95 -7.04 -14.40
C THR A 338 -12.44 -7.10 -14.75
N ALA A 339 -13.33 -6.69 -13.84
CA ALA A 339 -14.76 -6.55 -14.14
C ALA A 339 -15.06 -5.46 -15.18
N THR A 340 -14.08 -4.59 -15.48
CA THR A 340 -14.24 -3.47 -16.41
C THR A 340 -13.45 -3.68 -17.70
N ASN A 341 -14.13 -3.72 -18.85
CA ASN A 341 -13.48 -3.78 -20.17
C ASN A 341 -13.05 -2.37 -20.61
N PHE A 342 -12.10 -1.77 -19.88
CA PHE A 342 -11.60 -0.42 -20.13
C PHE A 342 -10.50 -0.41 -21.19
N ASP A 343 -10.49 0.62 -22.06
CA ASP A 343 -9.50 0.72 -23.13
C ASP A 343 -8.25 1.50 -22.73
N TRP A 344 -7.34 0.83 -22.02
CA TRP A 344 -6.09 1.41 -21.53
C TRP A 344 -5.17 1.97 -22.64
N LEU A 345 -5.32 1.52 -23.89
CA LEU A 345 -4.47 1.95 -25.00
C LEU A 345 -4.85 3.33 -25.54
N SER A 346 -6.14 3.67 -25.53
CA SER A 346 -6.66 4.89 -26.16
C SER A 346 -7.22 5.91 -25.16
N ALA A 347 -7.39 5.52 -23.90
CA ALA A 347 -7.93 6.39 -22.87
C ALA A 347 -7.06 7.63 -22.65
N ASN A 348 -7.73 8.76 -22.43
CA ASN A 348 -7.10 10.00 -22.00
C ASN A 348 -6.90 10.03 -20.48
N GLU A 349 -6.22 11.07 -20.00
CA GLU A 349 -5.92 11.27 -18.57
C GLU A 349 -7.18 11.25 -17.69
N GLU A 350 -8.20 12.03 -18.05
CA GLU A 350 -9.47 12.12 -17.30
C GLU A 350 -10.16 10.76 -17.17
N GLN A 351 -10.22 9.99 -18.27
CA GLN A 351 -10.83 8.66 -18.29
C GLN A 351 -10.07 7.66 -17.41
N ILE A 352 -8.74 7.72 -17.40
CA ILE A 352 -7.90 6.85 -16.57
C ILE A 352 -8.10 7.20 -15.09
N ILE A 353 -8.07 8.49 -14.75
CA ILE A 353 -8.28 8.95 -13.38
C ILE A 353 -9.67 8.56 -12.87
N ASP A 354 -10.72 8.78 -13.66
CA ASP A 354 -12.09 8.41 -13.30
C ASP A 354 -12.24 6.90 -13.08
N GLN A 355 -11.59 6.08 -13.91
CA GLN A 355 -11.61 4.64 -13.77
C GLN A 355 -10.87 4.19 -12.50
N CYS A 356 -9.70 4.76 -12.21
CA CYS A 356 -8.96 4.48 -10.97
C CYS A 356 -9.75 4.92 -9.72
N ALA A 357 -10.41 6.07 -9.77
CA ALA A 357 -11.25 6.57 -8.68
C ALA A 357 -12.43 5.64 -8.41
N LYS A 358 -13.08 5.16 -9.48
CA LYS A 358 -14.16 4.17 -9.39
C LYS A 358 -13.67 2.86 -8.76
N ASN A 359 -12.56 2.32 -9.24
CA ASN A 359 -11.99 1.07 -8.73
C ASN A 359 -11.62 1.19 -7.24
N LEU A 360 -10.95 2.29 -6.84
CA LEU A 360 -10.62 2.52 -5.43
C LEU A 360 -11.87 2.73 -4.56
N SER A 361 -12.91 3.38 -5.08
CA SER A 361 -14.17 3.56 -4.35
C SER A 361 -14.89 2.24 -4.12
N GLU A 362 -14.84 1.27 -5.05
CA GLU A 362 -15.39 -0.07 -4.82
C GLU A 362 -14.56 -0.85 -3.80
N LEU A 363 -13.23 -0.76 -3.87
CA LEU A 363 -12.32 -1.40 -2.91
C LEU A 363 -12.53 -0.89 -1.48
N ASN A 364 -12.77 0.40 -1.30
CA ASN A 364 -13.02 1.00 0.02
C ASN A 364 -14.35 0.56 0.66
N LYS A 365 -15.24 -0.13 -0.08
CA LYS A 365 -16.46 -0.74 0.47
C LYS A 365 -16.21 -2.17 1.00
N ILE A 366 -15.04 -2.75 0.72
CA ILE A 366 -14.71 -4.12 1.13
C ILE A 366 -14.18 -4.08 2.58
N PRO A 367 -14.82 -4.81 3.53
CA PRO A 367 -14.36 -4.84 4.91
C PRO A 367 -12.94 -5.40 5.03
N LEU A 368 -12.05 -4.69 5.73
CA LEU A 368 -10.66 -5.15 5.94
C LEU A 368 -10.56 -6.46 6.74
N ALA A 369 -11.58 -6.81 7.52
CA ALA A 369 -11.65 -8.09 8.22
C ALA A 369 -11.61 -9.28 7.23
N ASP A 370 -12.14 -9.13 6.03
CA ASP A 370 -12.10 -10.17 4.99
C ASP A 370 -10.74 -10.26 4.29
N VAL A 371 -9.91 -9.22 4.44
CA VAL A 371 -8.53 -9.16 3.90
C VAL A 371 -7.52 -9.78 4.87
N ALA A 372 -7.80 -9.76 6.18
CA ALA A 372 -6.90 -10.24 7.24
C ALA A 372 -7.20 -11.65 7.78
N ASN A 373 -8.34 -12.26 7.44
CA ASN A 373 -8.85 -13.50 8.05
C ASN A 373 -8.51 -14.82 7.34
N THR A 374 -7.51 -14.88 6.45
CA THR A 374 -7.07 -16.14 5.81
C THR A 374 -5.58 -16.23 5.62
#